data_AF-A0A8S3QCR8-F1
#
_entry.id   AF-A0A8S3QCR8-F1
#
_cell.length_a   1.000
_cell.length_b   1.000
_cell.length_c   1.000
_cell.angle_alpha   90.00
_cell.angle_beta   90.00
_cell.angle_gamma   90.00
#
_symmetry.space_group_name_H-M   'P 1'
#
loop_
_entity.id
_entity.type
_entity.pdbx_description
1 polymer ?
#
loop_
_entity_poly.entity_id
_entity_poly.type
_entity_poly.pdbx_seq_one_letter_code
_entity_poly.pdbx_strand_id
1 'polypeptide(L)'
;MLVGSENLDIVKWLIENFDNKLFDMKEAMNNACWSENLDIVKWLIENFDNKLFDMKEAMNNACFEGKIGIVKWFIKNFDNKLFDMKKAMNVAYFRENLDIVKWLIENFDNKLFDMKEAMNKACRYGKLDIVKWFIENFDNKLFDMKTAMNNASWSGNLTQ
;
A
#
# COMPACT_ATOMS: atom_id res chain seq x y z
N MET A 1 -2.67 0.96 21.91
CA MET A 1 -1.31 0.99 22.47
C MET A 1 -0.65 2.26 21.96
N LEU A 2 -0.29 3.19 22.85
CA LEU A 2 0.16 4.59 22.59
C LEU A 2 1.56 4.70 21.95
N VAL A 3 2.04 3.65 21.29
CA VAL A 3 3.42 3.51 20.79
C VAL A 3 3.75 4.57 19.72
N GLY A 4 2.73 5.15 19.09
CA GLY A 4 2.91 6.15 18.04
C GLY A 4 3.31 7.54 18.54
N SER A 5 2.74 7.99 19.67
CA SER A 5 2.99 9.32 20.22
C SER A 5 4.36 9.42 20.91
N GLU A 6 4.76 8.38 21.65
CA GLU A 6 6.04 8.36 22.36
C GLU A 6 7.23 8.34 21.38
N ASN A 7 7.13 7.58 20.28
CA ASN A 7 8.16 7.59 19.23
C ASN A 7 8.22 8.93 18.50
N LEU A 8 7.08 9.60 18.27
CA LEU A 8 7.05 10.91 17.62
C LEU A 8 7.72 11.98 18.49
N ASP A 9 7.52 11.96 19.81
CA ASP A 9 8.14 12.92 20.73
C ASP A 9 9.67 12.76 20.76
N ILE A 10 10.18 11.52 20.73
CA ILE A 10 11.63 11.26 20.62
C ILE A 10 12.17 11.78 19.28
N VAL A 11 11.49 11.49 18.17
CA VAL A 11 11.92 11.96 16.84
C VAL A 11 11.95 13.49 16.76
N LYS A 12 10.90 14.16 17.28
CA LYS A 12 10.85 15.62 17.38
C LYS A 12 12.01 16.18 18.21
N TRP A 13 12.21 15.64 19.41
CA TRP A 13 13.26 16.09 20.30
C TRP A 13 14.65 15.93 19.66
N LEU A 14 14.91 14.79 19.01
CA LEU A 14 16.17 14.55 18.31
C LEU A 14 16.41 15.53 17.16
N ILE A 15 15.37 15.87 16.39
CA ILE A 15 15.49 16.80 15.27
C ILE A 15 15.63 18.26 15.73
N GLU A 16 14.96 18.64 16.82
CA GLU A 16 15.03 20.00 17.37
C GLU A 16 16.38 20.28 18.06
N ASN A 17 17.05 19.24 18.57
CA ASN A 17 18.27 19.38 19.36
C ASN A 17 19.56 19.03 18.61
N PHE A 18 19.48 18.47 17.40
CA PHE A 18 20.64 18.06 16.61
C PHE A 18 20.55 18.54 15.15
N ASP A 19 21.70 18.66 14.47
CA ASP A 19 21.75 19.08 13.06
C ASP A 19 20.96 18.09 12.19
N ASN A 20 20.02 18.60 11.39
CA ASN A 20 19.17 17.81 10.52
C ASN A 20 19.96 16.97 9.49
N LYS A 21 21.21 17.34 9.19
CA LYS A 21 22.12 16.57 8.34
C LYS A 21 22.51 15.21 8.92
N LEU A 22 22.29 14.99 10.21
CA LEU A 22 22.52 13.69 10.86
C LEU A 22 21.40 12.68 10.56
N PHE A 23 20.26 13.13 10.03
CA PHE A 23 19.11 12.29 9.77
C PHE A 23 19.00 11.96 8.29
N ASP A 24 19.00 10.67 7.96
CA ASP A 24 18.57 10.22 6.66
C ASP A 24 17.04 10.30 6.57
N MET A 25 16.56 11.37 5.93
CA MET A 25 15.12 11.63 5.78
C MET A 25 14.41 10.57 4.95
N LYS A 26 15.10 9.90 4.01
CA LYS A 26 14.50 8.80 3.23
C LYS A 26 14.26 7.59 4.12
N GLU A 27 15.26 7.24 4.92
CA GLU A 27 15.18 6.13 5.86
C GLU A 27 14.14 6.39 6.94
N ALA A 28 14.07 7.62 7.47
CA ALA A 28 13.03 8.02 8.42
C ALA A 28 11.62 7.86 7.84
N MET A 29 11.40 8.32 6.59
CA MET A 29 10.11 8.16 5.91
C MET A 29 9.78 6.69 5.64
N ASN A 30 10.75 5.89 5.21
CA ASN A 30 10.57 4.46 4.95
C ASN A 30 10.17 3.71 6.21
N ASN A 31 10.87 3.94 7.33
CA ASN A 31 10.55 3.33 8.62
C ASN A 31 9.16 3.76 9.12
N ALA A 32 8.80 5.03 8.93
CA ALA A 32 7.46 5.51 9.24
C ALA A 32 6.39 4.78 8.41
N CYS A 33 6.64 4.54 7.10
CA CYS A 33 5.74 3.80 6.21
C CYS A 33 5.68 2.29 6.48
N TRP A 34 6.72 1.71 7.09
CA TRP A 34 6.69 0.33 7.59
C TRP A 34 5.86 0.21 8.86
N SER A 35 5.85 1.25 9.68
CA SER A 35 5.00 1.34 10.85
C SER A 35 3.56 1.72 10.47
N GLU A 36 2.59 1.50 11.36
CA GLU A 36 1.23 2.04 11.18
C GLU A 36 1.13 3.51 11.63
N ASN A 37 2.26 4.17 11.89
CA ASN A 37 2.31 5.49 12.50
C ASN A 37 2.18 6.62 11.47
N LEU A 38 0.94 6.84 11.03
CA LEU A 38 0.59 7.94 10.12
C LEU A 38 0.98 9.32 10.69
N ASP A 39 1.06 9.48 12.01
CA ASP A 39 1.38 10.77 12.63
C ASP A 39 2.85 11.17 12.40
N ILE A 40 3.78 10.20 12.40
CA ILE A 40 5.17 10.46 12.01
C ILE A 40 5.25 10.83 10.52
N VAL A 41 4.53 10.12 9.65
CA VAL A 41 4.51 10.43 8.21
C VAL A 41 4.03 11.86 7.95
N LYS A 42 2.93 12.26 8.60
CA LYS A 42 2.40 13.63 8.51
C LYS A 42 3.42 14.64 9.02
N TRP A 43 3.97 14.41 10.20
CA TRP A 43 4.92 15.33 10.80
C TRP A 43 6.17 15.52 9.93
N LEU A 44 6.73 14.44 9.35
CA LEU A 44 7.86 14.53 8.43
C LEU A 44 7.51 15.39 7.21
N ILE A 45 6.35 15.19 6.59
CA ILE A 45 5.92 15.94 5.40
C ILE A 45 5.60 17.41 5.70
N GLU A 46 5.05 17.71 6.88
CA GLU A 46 4.71 19.08 7.28
C GLU A 46 5.93 19.91 7.64
N ASN A 47 7.03 19.28 8.08
CA ASN A 47 8.21 19.98 8.59
C ASN A 47 9.42 19.96 7.63
N PHE A 48 9.37 19.15 6.56
CA PHE A 48 10.50 18.99 5.64
C PHE A 48 10.06 19.03 4.17
N ASP A 49 10.97 19.46 3.28
CA ASP A 49 10.72 19.46 1.84
C ASP A 49 10.59 18.01 1.34
N ASN A 50 9.49 17.72 0.63
CA ASN A 50 9.21 16.39 0.06
C ASN A 50 10.32 15.87 -0.87
N LYS A 51 11.17 16.73 -1.42
CA LYS A 51 12.35 16.35 -2.21
C LYS A 51 13.40 15.57 -1.40
N LEU A 52 13.35 15.65 -0.07
CA LEU A 52 14.21 14.88 0.82
C LEU A 52 13.77 13.41 0.93
N PHE A 53 12.55 13.09 0.50
CA PHE A 53 11.98 11.75 0.56
C PHE A 53 11.98 11.07 -0.81
N ASP A 54 12.05 9.74 -0.82
CA ASP A 54 11.67 8.94 -1.99
C ASP A 54 10.20 8.55 -1.86
N MET A 55 9.30 9.38 -2.41
CA MET A 55 7.86 9.15 -2.30
C MET A 55 7.40 7.85 -3.00
N LYS A 56 8.13 7.39 -4.02
CA LYS A 56 7.81 6.12 -4.69
C LYS A 56 8.10 4.96 -3.75
N GLU A 57 9.26 4.98 -3.10
CA GLU A 57 9.64 3.93 -2.16
C GLU A 57 8.79 3.95 -0.89
N ALA A 58 8.47 5.14 -0.37
CA ALA A 58 7.54 5.31 0.74
C ALA A 58 6.16 4.68 0.45
N MET A 59 5.60 4.94 -0.74
CA MET A 59 4.34 4.31 -1.18
C MET A 59 4.47 2.79 -1.32
N ASN A 60 5.55 2.29 -1.94
CA ASN A 60 5.78 0.85 -2.08
C ASN A 60 5.84 0.18 -0.70
N ASN A 61 6.56 0.77 0.24
CA ASN A 61 6.71 0.30 1.61
C ASN A 61 5.38 0.26 2.37
N ALA A 62 4.58 1.32 2.28
CA ALA A 62 3.24 1.34 2.85
C ALA A 62 2.33 0.26 2.22
N CYS A 63 2.41 0.05 0.91
CA CYS A 63 1.70 -1.02 0.22
C CYS A 63 2.20 -2.42 0.60
N PHE A 64 3.49 -2.58 0.89
CA PHE A 64 4.11 -3.86 1.25
C PHE A 64 3.71 -4.30 2.67
N GLU A 65 3.70 -3.36 3.61
CA GLU A 65 3.34 -3.60 5.02
C GLU A 65 1.85 -3.44 5.32
N GLY A 66 1.02 -3.23 4.28
CA GLY A 66 -0.44 -3.20 4.41
C GLY A 66 -0.98 -1.95 5.09
N LYS A 67 -0.22 -0.85 5.10
CA LYS A 67 -0.57 0.39 5.80
C LYS A 67 -1.56 1.24 5.01
N ILE A 68 -2.79 0.75 4.89
CA ILE A 68 -3.85 1.39 4.10
C ILE A 68 -4.13 2.84 4.51
N GLY A 69 -4.01 3.17 5.79
CA GLY A 69 -4.17 4.55 6.28
C GLY A 69 -3.15 5.52 5.67
N ILE A 70 -1.90 5.08 5.56
CA ILE A 70 -0.81 5.85 4.93
C ILE A 70 -1.03 5.94 3.43
N VAL A 71 -1.36 4.84 2.75
CA VAL A 71 -1.64 4.84 1.29
C VAL A 71 -2.78 5.79 0.94
N LYS A 72 -3.90 5.73 1.67
CA LYS A 72 -5.04 6.64 1.49
C LYS A 72 -4.64 8.10 1.69
N TRP A 73 -3.86 8.37 2.73
CA TRP A 73 -3.42 9.72 3.03
C TRP A 73 -2.46 10.25 1.96
N PHE A 74 -1.52 9.44 1.47
CA PHE A 74 -0.64 9.82 0.36
C PHE A 74 -1.41 10.20 -0.90
N ILE A 75 -2.33 9.35 -1.36
CA ILE A 75 -3.11 9.62 -2.58
C ILE A 75 -4.03 10.84 -2.43
N LYS A 76 -4.54 11.11 -1.22
CA LYS A 76 -5.39 12.27 -0.97
C LYS A 76 -4.63 13.59 -0.97
N ASN A 77 -3.35 13.61 -0.56
CA ASN A 77 -2.60 14.84 -0.32
C ASN A 77 -1.52 15.14 -1.36
N PHE A 78 -1.25 14.21 -2.28
CA PHE A 78 -0.19 14.34 -3.27
C PHE A 78 -0.66 14.04 -4.69
N ASP A 79 0.01 14.64 -5.69
CA ASP A 79 -0.16 14.24 -7.08
C ASP A 79 0.36 12.80 -7.26
N ASN A 80 -0.50 11.93 -7.81
CA ASN A 80 -0.18 10.52 -8.06
C ASN A 80 1.06 10.31 -8.93
N LYS A 81 1.52 11.32 -9.69
CA LYS A 81 2.79 11.30 -10.44
C LYS A 81 4.03 11.16 -9.56
N LEU A 82 3.93 11.48 -8.27
CA LEU A 82 5.01 11.24 -7.30
C LEU A 82 5.20 9.75 -6.99
N PHE A 83 4.21 8.91 -7.32
CA PHE A 83 4.21 7.48 -7.03
C PHE A 83 4.36 6.65 -8.31
N ASP A 84 4.87 5.43 -8.15
CA ASP A 84 4.72 4.38 -9.16
C ASP A 84 3.50 3.53 -8.80
N MET A 85 2.31 3.96 -9.25
CA MET A 85 1.05 3.31 -8.89
C MET A 85 0.96 1.85 -9.38
N LYS A 86 1.65 1.50 -10.48
CA LYS A 86 1.70 0.13 -10.98
C LYS A 86 2.55 -0.74 -10.07
N LYS A 87 3.73 -0.26 -9.68
CA LYS A 87 4.59 -0.97 -8.72
C LYS A 87 3.91 -1.09 -7.35
N ALA A 88 3.30 -0.01 -6.85
CA ALA A 88 2.56 -0.02 -5.59
C ALA A 88 1.45 -1.08 -5.57
N MET A 89 0.66 -1.16 -6.66
CA MET A 89 -0.36 -2.19 -6.83
C MET A 89 0.25 -3.61 -6.86
N ASN A 90 1.32 -3.83 -7.64
CA ASN A 90 2.01 -5.13 -7.70
C ASN A 90 2.57 -5.57 -6.34
N VAL A 91 3.09 -4.63 -5.57
CA VAL A 91 3.58 -4.88 -4.22
C VAL A 91 2.42 -5.27 -3.29
N ALA A 92 1.29 -4.56 -3.35
CA ALA A 92 0.11 -4.91 -2.59
C ALA A 92 -0.44 -6.31 -2.96
N TYR A 93 -0.41 -6.69 -4.24
CA TYR A 93 -0.73 -8.05 -4.68
C TYR A 93 0.24 -9.10 -4.13
N PHE A 94 1.54 -8.82 -4.20
CA PHE A 94 2.58 -9.75 -3.73
C PHE A 94 2.46 -10.05 -2.24
N ARG A 95 2.07 -9.04 -1.45
CA ARG A 95 1.92 -9.13 0.00
C ARG A 95 0.50 -9.46 0.46
N GLU A 96 -0.41 -9.73 -0.48
CA GLU A 96 -1.80 -10.08 -0.19
C GLU A 96 -2.55 -9.00 0.61
N ASN A 97 -2.12 -7.73 0.47
CA ASN A 97 -2.74 -6.58 1.11
C ASN A 97 -3.97 -6.14 0.31
N LEU A 98 -4.97 -7.01 0.28
CA LEU A 98 -6.06 -6.89 -0.69
C LEU A 98 -7.05 -5.77 -0.37
N ASP A 99 -7.07 -5.26 0.86
CA ASP A 99 -7.81 -4.03 1.19
C ASP A 99 -7.24 -2.82 0.44
N ILE A 100 -5.91 -2.76 0.29
CA ILE A 100 -5.24 -1.73 -0.51
C ILE A 100 -5.56 -1.93 -1.99
N VAL A 101 -5.47 -3.17 -2.49
CA VAL A 101 -5.82 -3.50 -3.88
C VAL A 101 -7.25 -3.05 -4.20
N LYS A 102 -8.22 -3.48 -3.39
CA LYS A 102 -9.64 -3.15 -3.58
C LYS A 102 -9.82 -1.65 -3.58
N TRP A 103 -9.26 -0.96 -2.59
CA TRP A 103 -9.37 0.49 -2.48
C TRP A 103 -8.72 1.22 -3.66
N LEU A 104 -7.57 0.78 -4.15
CA LEU A 104 -6.92 1.35 -5.33
C LEU A 104 -7.78 1.16 -6.59
N ILE A 105 -8.37 -0.01 -6.81
CA ILE A 105 -9.24 -0.26 -7.97
C ILE A 105 -10.53 0.58 -7.89
N GLU A 106 -11.07 0.82 -6.70
CA GLU A 106 -12.25 1.68 -6.51
C GLU A 106 -11.99 3.16 -6.77
N ASN A 107 -10.73 3.62 -6.63
CA ASN A 107 -10.40 5.05 -6.65
C ASN A 107 -9.61 5.47 -7.90
N PHE A 108 -9.27 4.53 -8.78
CA PHE A 108 -8.51 4.79 -10.00
C PHE A 108 -9.14 4.05 -11.19
N ASP A 109 -8.84 4.51 -12.41
CA ASP A 109 -9.24 3.78 -13.63
C ASP A 109 -8.63 2.37 -13.60
N ASN A 110 -9.47 1.34 -13.72
CA ASN A 110 -9.04 -0.05 -13.70
C ASN A 110 -8.02 -0.39 -14.80
N LYS A 111 -7.95 0.39 -15.88
CA LYS A 111 -6.92 0.27 -16.93
C LYS A 111 -5.50 0.54 -16.43
N LEU A 112 -5.37 1.20 -15.27
CA LEU A 112 -4.09 1.43 -14.62
C LEU A 112 -3.48 0.12 -14.09
N PHE A 113 -4.30 -0.89 -13.82
CA PHE A 113 -3.92 -2.11 -13.11
C PHE A 113 -4.19 -3.37 -13.91
N ASP A 114 -3.46 -4.44 -13.59
CA ASP A 114 -3.72 -5.76 -14.16
C ASP A 114 -4.86 -6.46 -13.40
N MET A 115 -6.08 -6.29 -13.91
CA MET A 115 -7.29 -6.90 -13.34
C MET A 115 -7.27 -8.44 -13.39
N LYS A 116 -6.54 -9.05 -14.33
CA LYS A 116 -6.42 -10.51 -14.43
C LYS A 116 -5.56 -11.03 -13.28
N GLU A 117 -4.41 -10.39 -13.04
CA GLU A 117 -3.54 -10.74 -11.92
C GLU A 117 -4.26 -10.55 -10.58
N ALA A 118 -5.05 -9.48 -10.46
CA ALA A 118 -5.87 -9.20 -9.28
C ALA A 118 -6.82 -10.36 -8.94
N MET A 119 -7.60 -10.79 -9.93
CA MET A 119 -8.54 -11.91 -9.80
C MET A 119 -7.78 -13.22 -9.51
N ASN A 120 -6.70 -13.50 -10.26
CA ASN A 120 -5.91 -14.72 -10.09
C ASN A 120 -5.35 -14.85 -8.68
N LYS A 121 -4.83 -13.76 -8.10
CA LYS A 121 -4.33 -13.70 -6.74
C LYS A 121 -5.45 -13.89 -5.73
N ALA A 122 -6.57 -13.18 -5.88
CA ALA A 122 -7.72 -13.35 -5.00
C ALA A 122 -8.22 -14.81 -4.96
N CYS A 123 -8.29 -15.48 -6.12
CA CYS A 123 -8.62 -16.91 -6.22
C CYS A 123 -7.57 -17.82 -5.57
N ARG A 124 -6.28 -17.60 -5.88
CA ARG A 124 -5.16 -18.39 -5.33
C ARG A 124 -5.10 -18.32 -3.80
N TYR A 125 -5.49 -17.21 -3.20
CA TYR A 125 -5.45 -17.02 -1.75
C TYR A 125 -6.80 -17.25 -1.07
N GLY A 126 -7.81 -17.76 -1.79
CA GLY A 126 -9.12 -18.11 -1.22
C GLY A 126 -9.93 -16.91 -0.74
N LYS A 127 -9.71 -15.73 -1.32
CA LYS A 127 -10.27 -14.45 -0.85
C LYS A 127 -11.65 -14.23 -1.46
N LEU A 128 -12.60 -15.06 -1.03
CA LEU A 128 -13.93 -15.17 -1.60
C LEU A 128 -14.65 -13.82 -1.71
N ASP A 129 -14.55 -12.96 -0.70
CA ASP A 129 -15.23 -11.65 -0.69
C ASP A 129 -14.73 -10.73 -1.81
N ILE A 130 -13.45 -10.83 -2.17
CA ILE A 130 -12.84 -10.02 -3.23
C ILE A 130 -13.16 -10.61 -4.61
N VAL A 131 -13.18 -11.94 -4.73
CA VAL A 131 -13.63 -12.61 -5.96
C VAL A 131 -15.08 -12.26 -6.26
N LYS A 132 -15.97 -12.32 -5.27
CA LYS A 132 -17.38 -11.89 -5.41
C LYS A 132 -17.47 -10.44 -5.82
N TRP A 133 -16.75 -9.57 -5.11
CA TRP A 133 -16.71 -8.15 -5.44
C TRP A 133 -16.25 -7.89 -6.88
N PHE A 134 -15.23 -8.60 -7.38
CA PHE A 134 -14.81 -8.49 -8.77
C PHE A 134 -15.91 -8.87 -9.77
N ILE A 135 -16.59 -10.00 -9.55
CA ILE A 135 -17.66 -10.51 -10.43
C ILE A 135 -18.88 -9.59 -10.42
N GLU A 136 -19.19 -8.99 -9.26
CA GLU A 136 -20.35 -8.12 -9.08
C GLU A 136 -20.16 -6.71 -9.67
N ASN A 137 -18.91 -6.21 -9.69
CA ASN A 137 -18.64 -4.80 -10.02
C ASN A 137 -17.95 -4.60 -11.38
N PHE A 138 -17.43 -5.67 -12.01
CA PHE A 138 -16.66 -5.56 -13.24
C PHE A 138 -17.10 -6.58 -14.29
N ASP A 139 -16.93 -6.23 -15.56
CA ASP A 139 -17.21 -7.13 -16.66
C ASP A 139 -16.22 -8.31 -16.64
N ASN A 140 -16.76 -9.54 -16.66
CA ASN A 140 -15.98 -10.78 -16.63
C ASN A 140 -14.91 -10.88 -17.73
N LYS A 141 -15.05 -10.13 -18.84
CA LYS A 141 -14.04 -10.06 -19.90
C LYS A 141 -12.70 -9.44 -19.46
N LEU A 142 -12.68 -8.74 -18.33
CA LEU A 142 -11.47 -8.20 -17.73
C LEU A 142 -10.62 -9.30 -17.06
N PHE A 143 -11.19 -10.49 -16.85
CA PHE A 143 -10.56 -11.59 -16.14
C PHE A 143 -10.29 -12.78 -17.07
N ASP A 144 -9.36 -13.64 -16.66
CA ASP A 144 -9.25 -15.00 -17.19
C ASP A 144 -9.96 -15.95 -16.23
N MET A 145 -11.25 -16.17 -16.45
CA MET A 145 -12.08 -17.00 -15.56
C MET A 145 -11.61 -18.46 -15.48
N LYS A 146 -11.01 -18.99 -16.56
CA LYS A 146 -10.47 -20.36 -16.55
C LYS A 146 -9.27 -20.45 -15.61
N THR A 147 -8.33 -19.52 -15.73
CA THR A 147 -7.16 -19.46 -14.84
C THR A 147 -7.58 -19.18 -13.39
N ALA A 148 -8.55 -18.28 -13.18
CA ALA A 148 -9.10 -17.98 -11.87
C ALA A 148 -9.71 -19.21 -11.18
N MET A 149 -10.54 -19.98 -11.89
CA MET A 149 -11.15 -21.21 -11.36
C MET A 149 -10.10 -22.29 -11.03
N ASN A 150 -9.08 -22.45 -11.89
CA ASN A 150 -7.98 -23.38 -11.63
C ASN A 150 -7.18 -22.99 -10.37
N ASN A 151 -6.89 -21.70 -10.20
CA ASN A 151 -6.18 -21.19 -9.02
C ASN A 151 -7.00 -21.36 -7.73
N ALA A 152 -8.32 -21.18 -7.78
CA ALA A 152 -9.22 -21.42 -6.64
C ALA A 152 -9.30 -22.91 -6.27
N SER A 153 -9.22 -23.80 -7.26
CA SER A 153 -9.26 -25.25 -7.05
C SER A 153 -7.97 -25.77 -6.39
N TRP A 154 -6.83 -25.16 -6.70
CA TRP A 154 -5.55 -25.55 -6.11
C TRP A 154 -5.41 -25.09 -4.65
N SER A 155 -5.95 -23.92 -4.29
CA SER A 155 -5.89 -23.38 -2.92
C SER A 155 -6.81 -24.11 -1.94
N GLY A 156 -7.94 -24.64 -2.42
CA GLY A 156 -8.82 -25.52 -1.64
C GLY A 156 -8.17 -26.84 -1.20
N ASN A 157 -7.07 -27.26 -1.84
CA ASN A 157 -6.31 -28.46 -1.48
C ASN A 157 -5.17 -28.20 -0.47
N LEU A 158 -4.83 -26.94 -0.17
CA LEU A 158 -3.79 -26.59 0.82
C LEU A 158 -4.35 -26.21 2.20
N THR A 159 -5.68 -26.23 2.36
CA THR A 159 -6.39 -25.87 3.60
C THR A 159 -6.99 -27.08 4.33
N GLN A 160 -6.54 -28.31 4.02
CA GLN A 160 -6.82 -29.52 4.81
C GLN A 160 -5.60 -30.01 5.58
#